data_AF-A0AAN8APP1-F1
#
_entry.id   AF-A0AAN8APP1-F1
#
_cell.length_a   1.000
_cell.length_b   1.000
_cell.length_c   1.000
_cell.angle_alpha   90.00
_cell.angle_beta   90.00
_cell.angle_gamma   90.00
#
_symmetry.space_group_name_H-M   'P 1'
#
loop_
_entity.id
_entity.type
_entity.pdbx_description
1 polymer ?
#
loop_
_entity_poly.entity_id
_entity_poly.type
_entity_poly.pdbx_seq_one_letter_code
_entity_poly.pdbx_strand_id
1 'polypeptide(L)'
;MGAVCGIPHCKPDCELTSEYHRSDFKHISEFQNSSVAPWKMSVDAVDNREPSFIEYAECKDCTLKNLVSKPIMIQVFVFEKIRIMTGSAWCKCPFNLAVGCTCVEKQ
;
A
#
# COMPACT_ATOMS: atom_id res chain seq x y z
N MET A 1 -8.23 40.88 13.03
CA MET A 1 -8.64 39.46 12.97
C MET A 1 -7.59 38.73 12.16
N GLY A 2 -6.63 38.10 12.84
CA GLY A 2 -5.48 37.46 12.19
C GLY A 2 -5.92 36.20 11.46
N ALA A 3 -5.62 36.13 10.16
CA ALA A 3 -5.84 34.94 9.36
C ALA A 3 -5.02 33.79 9.95
N VAL A 4 -5.68 32.72 10.39
CA VAL A 4 -5.04 31.47 10.77
C VAL A 4 -4.42 30.90 9.50
N CYS A 5 -3.09 31.00 9.38
CA CYS A 5 -2.33 30.29 8.35
C CYS A 5 -2.52 28.78 8.59
N GLY A 6 -3.51 28.18 7.93
CA GLY A 6 -3.72 26.74 7.99
C GLY A 6 -2.48 26.03 7.47
N ILE A 7 -1.76 25.37 8.38
CA ILE A 7 -0.66 24.48 8.04
C ILE A 7 -1.26 23.40 7.12
N PRO A 8 -0.59 23.00 6.03
CA PRO A 8 -1.03 21.87 5.22
C PRO A 8 -1.19 20.64 6.11
N HIS A 9 -2.43 20.20 6.35
CA HIS A 9 -2.70 19.07 7.23
C HIS A 9 -2.71 17.79 6.42
N CYS A 10 -1.63 17.01 6.51
CA CYS A 10 -1.63 15.62 6.11
C CYS A 10 -2.57 14.81 7.03
N LYS A 11 -3.02 13.64 6.56
CA LYS A 11 -3.78 12.70 7.40
C LYS A 11 -2.97 12.33 8.66
N PRO A 12 -3.63 11.87 9.73
CA PRO A 12 -2.93 11.24 10.86
C PRO A 12 -1.99 10.15 10.32
N ASP A 13 -0.78 10.09 10.86
CA ASP A 13 0.30 9.18 10.44
C ASP A 13 1.00 9.49 9.10
N CYS A 14 0.68 10.62 8.45
CA CYS A 14 1.38 11.08 7.25
C CYS A 14 2.25 12.31 7.52
N GLU A 15 3.41 12.36 6.87
CA GLU A 15 4.39 13.45 7.03
C GLU A 15 4.46 14.32 5.77
N LEU A 16 4.54 15.64 5.95
CA LEU A 16 4.76 16.56 4.84
C LEU A 16 6.18 16.34 4.29
N THR A 17 6.31 16.18 2.98
CA THR A 17 7.63 15.99 2.34
C THR A 17 7.75 16.78 1.04
N SER A 18 8.95 17.28 0.78
CA SER A 18 9.39 17.82 -0.52
C SER A 18 10.25 16.83 -1.30
N GLU A 19 10.69 15.75 -0.66
CA GLU A 19 11.59 14.75 -1.24
C GLU A 19 10.81 13.48 -1.60
N TYR A 20 11.06 12.98 -2.81
CA TYR A 20 10.47 11.77 -3.36
C TYR A 20 11.60 10.86 -3.83
N HIS A 21 11.71 9.69 -3.21
CA HIS A 21 12.62 8.63 -3.64
C HIS A 21 11.80 7.41 -4.06
N ARG A 22 11.68 7.21 -5.37
CA ARG A 22 11.06 6.02 -5.93
C ARG A 22 11.97 4.82 -5.71
N SER A 23 11.49 3.84 -4.95
CA SER A 23 12.12 2.52 -4.86
C SER A 23 11.23 1.53 -5.61
N ASP A 24 11.66 1.09 -6.79
CA ASP A 24 10.92 0.10 -7.56
C ASP A 24 11.16 -1.29 -6.96
N PHE A 25 10.10 -1.90 -6.43
CA PHE A 25 10.11 -3.30 -6.00
C PHE A 25 9.36 -4.14 -7.03
N LYS A 26 10.06 -5.04 -7.72
CA LYS A 26 9.45 -5.98 -8.66
C LYS A 26 9.55 -7.40 -8.10
N HIS A 27 8.43 -7.89 -7.57
CA HIS A 27 8.32 -9.31 -7.22
C HIS A 27 7.93 -10.10 -8.47
N ILE A 28 8.92 -10.73 -9.11
CA ILE A 28 8.67 -11.66 -10.22
C ILE A 28 8.39 -13.02 -9.61
N SER A 29 7.12 -13.38 -9.52
CA SER A 29 6.79 -14.72 -9.07
C SER A 29 5.53 -15.23 -9.78
N GLU A 30 5.71 -16.26 -10.60
CA GLU A 30 4.63 -17.10 -11.11
C GLU A 30 4.00 -17.98 -10.00
N PHE A 31 4.39 -17.77 -8.72
CA PHE A 31 3.90 -18.53 -7.58
C PHE A 31 2.43 -18.29 -7.23
N GLN A 32 1.78 -17.29 -7.84
CA GLN A 32 0.38 -16.94 -7.55
C GLN A 32 -0.55 -18.15 -7.65
N ASN A 33 -0.32 -19.02 -8.65
CA ASN A 33 -1.14 -20.21 -8.90
C ASN A 33 -0.49 -21.51 -8.41
N SER A 34 0.83 -21.56 -8.24
CA SER A 34 1.54 -22.78 -7.79
C SER A 34 1.78 -22.81 -6.27
N SER A 35 1.54 -21.70 -5.57
CA SER A 35 1.59 -21.62 -4.11
C SER A 35 0.51 -22.50 -3.46
N VAL A 36 0.85 -23.06 -2.30
CA VAL A 36 -0.08 -23.75 -1.41
C VAL A 36 -1.13 -22.79 -0.84
N ALA A 37 -0.78 -21.51 -0.74
CA ALA A 37 -1.68 -20.39 -0.49
C ALA A 37 -1.77 -19.56 -1.76
N PRO A 38 -2.61 -19.91 -2.74
CA PRO A 38 -2.73 -19.14 -3.97
C PRO A 38 -3.34 -17.76 -3.70
N TRP A 39 -3.05 -16.80 -4.56
CA TRP A 39 -3.63 -15.46 -4.51
C TRP A 39 -3.95 -14.95 -5.91
N LYS A 40 -4.82 -13.95 -6.00
CA LYS A 40 -5.01 -13.16 -7.22
C LYS A 40 -4.33 -11.80 -7.03
N MET A 41 -3.85 -11.21 -8.11
CA MET A 41 -3.41 -9.82 -8.09
C MET A 41 -4.61 -8.91 -8.33
N SER A 42 -4.75 -7.91 -7.48
CA SER A 42 -5.72 -6.82 -7.60
C SER A 42 -4.97 -5.50 -7.70
N VAL A 43 -5.64 -4.47 -8.24
CA VAL A 43 -5.05 -3.15 -8.44
C VAL A 43 -5.80 -2.14 -7.59
N ASP A 44 -5.05 -1.35 -6.82
CA ASP A 44 -5.53 -0.17 -6.13
C ASP A 44 -5.08 1.07 -6.90
N ALA A 45 -6.04 1.77 -7.51
CA ALA A 45 -5.81 2.91 -8.39
C ALA A 45 -6.35 4.20 -7.75
N VAL A 46 -5.47 5.17 -7.52
CA VAL A 46 -5.80 6.45 -6.86
C VAL A 46 -5.11 7.61 -7.59
N ASP A 47 -5.91 8.51 -8.17
CA ASP A 47 -5.42 9.59 -9.05
C ASP A 47 -4.51 10.63 -8.36
N ASN A 48 -4.67 10.84 -7.05
CA ASN A 48 -3.90 11.83 -6.27
C ASN A 48 -2.83 11.17 -5.40
N ARG A 49 -2.34 10.00 -5.78
CA ARG A 49 -1.31 9.25 -5.04
C ARG A 49 -0.18 8.85 -5.97
N GLU A 50 1.03 8.80 -5.44
CA GLU A 50 2.20 8.24 -6.10
C GLU A 50 2.77 7.07 -5.26
N PRO A 51 2.91 5.85 -5.82
CA PRO A 51 2.43 5.46 -7.15
C PRO A 51 0.89 5.49 -7.23
N SER A 52 0.38 5.87 -8.39
CA SER A 52 -1.06 5.93 -8.66
C SER A 52 -1.70 4.55 -8.78
N PHE A 53 -0.92 3.55 -9.17
CA PHE A 53 -1.32 2.15 -9.26
C PHE A 53 -0.46 1.30 -8.33
N ILE A 54 -1.10 0.52 -7.48
CA ILE A 54 -0.43 -0.46 -6.62
C ILE A 54 -1.08 -1.82 -6.85
N GLU A 55 -0.27 -2.80 -7.26
CA GLU A 55 -0.72 -4.18 -7.35
C GLU A 55 -0.55 -4.87 -6.00
N TYR A 56 -1.59 -5.54 -5.51
CA TYR A 56 -1.58 -6.24 -4.23
C TYR A 56 -2.20 -7.64 -4.33
N ALA A 57 -1.80 -8.51 -3.43
CA ALA A 57 -2.26 -9.89 -3.36
C ALA A 57 -3.56 -10.01 -2.55
N GLU A 58 -4.58 -10.61 -3.15
CA GLU A 58 -5.79 -11.07 -2.47
C GLU A 58 -5.75 -12.59 -2.31
N CYS A 59 -5.71 -13.05 -1.06
CA CYS A 59 -5.57 -14.46 -0.74
C CYS A 59 -6.79 -15.29 -1.11
N LYS A 60 -6.55 -16.47 -1.67
CA LYS A 60 -7.52 -17.56 -1.76
C LYS A 60 -7.27 -18.55 -0.63
N ASP A 61 -8.19 -19.50 -0.46
CA ASP A 61 -8.05 -20.56 0.51
C ASP A 61 -6.82 -21.43 0.25
N CYS A 62 -6.26 -21.97 1.33
CA CYS A 62 -5.18 -22.93 1.29
C CYS A 62 -5.61 -24.21 0.55
N THR A 63 -4.71 -24.76 -0.26
CA THR A 63 -4.93 -26.07 -0.89
C THR A 63 -4.85 -27.22 0.13
N LEU A 64 -4.13 -27.02 1.23
CA LEU A 64 -4.05 -27.95 2.35
C LEU A 64 -5.19 -27.74 3.37
N LYS A 65 -5.76 -28.85 3.85
CA LYS A 65 -6.81 -28.83 4.88
C LYS A 65 -6.24 -28.37 6.24
N ASN A 66 -7.12 -27.80 7.07
CA ASN A 66 -6.82 -27.31 8.44
C ASN A 66 -5.85 -26.13 8.55
N LEU A 67 -5.39 -25.57 7.43
CA LEU A 67 -4.64 -24.32 7.40
C LEU A 67 -5.54 -23.16 6.99
N VAL A 68 -5.13 -21.94 7.31
CA VAL A 68 -5.78 -20.69 6.90
C VAL A 68 -4.79 -19.87 6.11
N SER A 69 -5.27 -19.34 4.98
CA SER A 69 -4.47 -18.44 4.14
C SER A 69 -4.42 -17.06 4.79
N LYS A 70 -3.22 -16.53 4.96
CA LYS A 70 -2.97 -15.19 5.52
C LYS A 70 -2.11 -14.38 4.56
N PRO A 71 -2.41 -13.09 4.37
CA PRO A 71 -1.60 -12.22 3.54
C PRO A 71 -0.26 -11.93 4.21
N ILE A 72 0.79 -11.90 3.40
CA ILE A 72 2.11 -11.42 3.79
C ILE A 72 2.12 -9.90 3.58
N MET A 73 2.11 -9.16 4.68
CA MET A 73 2.05 -7.70 4.67
C MET A 73 3.46 -7.11 4.74
N ILE A 74 3.73 -6.11 3.90
CA ILE A 74 4.86 -5.20 4.05
C ILE A 74 4.35 -3.78 4.19
N GLN A 75 5.13 -2.91 4.83
CA GLN A 75 4.84 -1.49 4.88
C GLN A 75 5.69 -0.77 3.83
N VAL A 76 5.03 -0.05 2.93
CA VAL A 76 5.65 0.84 1.95
C VAL A 76 5.17 2.27 2.20
N PHE A 77 5.79 3.24 1.55
CA PHE A 77 5.32 4.62 1.59
C PHE A 77 4.67 5.01 0.28
N VAL A 78 3.52 5.67 0.37
CA VAL A 78 2.83 6.30 -0.76
C VAL A 78 2.80 7.80 -0.52
N PHE A 79 2.80 8.57 -1.61
CA PHE A 79 2.80 10.03 -1.53
C PHE A 79 1.46 10.55 -2.02
N GLU A 80 0.65 11.09 -1.13
CA GLU A 80 -0.63 11.70 -1.48
C GLU A 80 -0.46 13.19 -1.76
N LYS A 81 -1.03 13.65 -2.88
CA LYS A 81 -1.02 15.06 -3.26
C LYS A 81 -2.13 15.80 -2.53
N ILE A 82 -1.77 16.81 -1.77
CA ILE A 82 -2.70 17.71 -1.09
C ILE A 82 -2.71 19.09 -1.73
N ARG A 83 -3.86 19.76 -1.72
CA ARG A 83 -3.98 21.16 -2.15
C ARG A 83 -3.67 22.09 -0.99
N ILE A 84 -2.85 23.11 -1.25
CA ILE A 84 -2.51 24.17 -0.30
C ILE A 84 -2.84 25.53 -0.93
N MET A 85 -2.92 26.59 -0.13
CA MET A 85 -3.30 27.93 -0.62
C MET A 85 -2.44 28.45 -1.79
N THR A 86 -1.18 28.03 -1.87
CA THR A 86 -0.20 28.49 -2.86
C THR A 86 0.17 27.44 -3.92
N GLY A 87 -0.52 26.30 -3.98
CA GLY A 87 -0.22 25.22 -4.92
C GLY A 87 -0.58 23.82 -4.41
N SER A 88 0.34 22.87 -4.58
CA SER A 88 0.19 21.50 -4.07
C SER A 88 1.40 21.08 -3.27
N ALA A 89 1.18 20.34 -2.18
CA ALA A 89 2.21 19.68 -1.40
C ALA A 89 2.01 18.16 -1.41
N TRP A 90 3.00 17.42 -0.93
CA TRP A 90 2.96 15.97 -0.85
C TRP A 90 3.02 15.51 0.60
N CYS A 91 2.20 14.52 0.91
CA CYS A 91 2.18 13.82 2.19
C CYS A 91 2.68 12.40 1.99
N LYS A 92 3.77 12.04 2.66
CA LYS A 92 4.28 10.67 2.74
C LYS A 92 3.45 9.91 3.77
N CYS A 93 2.74 8.89 3.33
CA CYS A 93 1.83 8.08 4.13
C CYS A 93 2.30 6.62 4.16
N PRO A 94 2.29 5.94 5.32
CA PRO A 94 2.52 4.50 5.38
C PRO A 94 1.35 3.77 4.71
N PHE A 95 1.66 2.74 3.94
CA PHE A 95 0.71 1.90 3.23
C PHE A 95 1.04 0.44 3.46
N ASN A 96 0.08 -0.32 3.97
CA ASN A 96 0.24 -1.75 4.20
C ASN A 96 -0.13 -2.52 2.93
N LEU A 97 0.88 -3.09 2.29
CA LEU A 97 0.77 -3.81 1.04
C LEU A 97 0.84 -5.32 1.26
N ALA A 98 -0.19 -6.05 0.82
CA ALA A 98 -0.13 -7.50 0.71
C ALA A 98 0.66 -7.89 -0.56
N VAL A 99 1.82 -8.54 -0.41
CA VAL A 99 2.67 -8.94 -1.56
C VAL A 99 2.47 -10.39 -2.01
N GLY A 100 1.81 -11.19 -1.17
CA GLY A 100 1.54 -12.59 -1.41
C GLY A 100 0.76 -13.18 -0.25
N CYS A 101 0.55 -14.48 -0.27
CA CYS A 101 -0.16 -15.20 0.78
C CYS A 101 0.61 -16.44 1.22
N THR A 102 0.38 -16.84 2.46
CA THR A 102 0.96 -18.05 3.06
C THR A 102 -0.09 -18.80 3.87
N CYS A 103 0.09 -20.10 4.02
CA CYS A 103 -0.77 -20.94 4.85
C CYS A 103 -0.19 -21.07 6.25
N VAL A 104 -1.00 -20.79 7.26
CA VAL A 104 -0.64 -20.94 8.67
C VAL A 104 -1.63 -21.84 9.38
N GLU A 105 -1.21 -22.44 10.49
CA GLU A 105 -2.09 -23.25 11.34
C GLU A 105 -3.22 -22.40 11.93
N LYS A 106 -4.41 -23.00 12.08
CA LYS A 106 -5.52 -22.39 12.82
C LYS A 106 -5.13 -22.32 14.30
N GLN A 107 -4.81 -21.12 14.76
CA GLN A 107 -4.72 -20.83 16.20
C GLN A 107 -6.10 -20.85 16.84
#